data_AF-A0A919DK93-F1
#
_entry.id   AF-A0A919DK93-F1
#
_cell.length_a   1.000
_cell.length_b   1.000
_cell.length_c   1.000
_cell.angle_alpha   90.00
_cell.angle_beta   90.00
_cell.angle_gamma   90.00
#
_symmetry.space_group_name_H-M   'P 1'
#
loop_
_entity.id
_entity.type
_entity.pdbx_description
1 polymer ?
#
loop_
_entity_poly.entity_id
_entity_poly.type
_entity_poly.pdbx_seq_one_letter_code
_entity_poly.pdbx_strand_id
1 'polypeptide(L)'
;MSRHVPLPPCTRRPYRPGGRPRRPIHHPGTARGRLAAAVDDALRGWTDAEVADHATATVLPLSAATVGRARSGRCVPSVATVKALAAVAGIDPTELLRLRTEAIWQPYAPTDTPRATRTVIVASLGESLDALRHRRRTPVSYQALARRVNLPEATVRNRLAGRWPAGTERHEELLRQLEALLRALGVPDTAMHLWHGPVRRGLARKPRWDVARRRRW
;
A
#
# COMPACT_ATOMS: atom_id res chain seq x y z
N MET A 1 29.25 -30.52 -26.19
CA MET A 1 28.71 -29.28 -25.59
C MET A 1 27.33 -29.58 -25.03
N SER A 2 27.26 -30.01 -23.76
CA SER A 2 25.99 -30.37 -23.11
C SER A 2 25.23 -29.11 -22.71
N ARG A 3 24.09 -28.85 -23.36
CA ARG A 3 23.12 -27.84 -22.94
C ARG A 3 22.43 -28.35 -21.67
N HIS A 4 22.93 -27.92 -20.51
CA HIS A 4 22.22 -28.12 -19.25
C HIS A 4 20.95 -27.26 -19.27
N VAL A 5 19.83 -27.86 -19.67
CA VAL A 5 18.50 -27.29 -19.41
C VAL A 5 18.24 -27.46 -17.92
N PRO A 6 18.04 -26.38 -17.13
CA PRO A 6 17.72 -26.53 -15.73
C PRO A 6 16.37 -27.24 -15.59
N LEU A 7 16.36 -28.34 -14.81
CA LEU A 7 15.16 -29.10 -14.49
C LEU A 7 14.05 -28.17 -13.95
N PRO A 8 12.78 -28.38 -14.36
CA PRO A 8 11.67 -27.59 -13.86
C PRO A 8 11.51 -27.75 -12.33
N PRO A 9 11.14 -26.67 -11.62
CA PRO A 9 11.20 -26.55 -10.16
C PRO A 9 10.28 -27.53 -9.41
N CYS A 10 9.27 -28.09 -10.07
CA CYS A 10 8.29 -29.01 -9.49
C CYS A 10 8.87 -30.36 -9.02
N THR A 11 10.14 -30.67 -9.31
CA THR A 11 10.80 -31.93 -8.88
C THR A 11 11.82 -31.75 -7.76
N ARG A 12 12.10 -30.52 -7.31
CA ARG A 12 13.13 -30.25 -6.30
C ARG A 12 12.51 -30.14 -4.91
N ARG A 13 13.07 -30.87 -3.93
CA ARG A 13 12.74 -30.69 -2.50
C ARG A 13 12.83 -29.19 -2.16
N PRO A 14 11.88 -28.63 -1.39
CA PRO A 14 11.77 -27.18 -1.15
C PRO A 14 12.97 -26.54 -0.46
N TYR A 15 13.95 -27.34 -0.03
CA TYR A 15 15.21 -26.89 0.56
C TYR A 15 16.35 -27.81 0.12
N ARG A 16 17.37 -27.27 -0.57
CA ARG A 16 18.73 -27.85 -0.59
C ARG A 16 19.57 -27.21 0.55
N PRO A 17 20.59 -27.91 1.07
CA PRO A 17 21.27 -27.54 2.31
C PRO A 17 21.87 -26.13 2.23
N GLY A 18 21.38 -25.21 3.07
CA GLY A 18 21.87 -23.83 3.18
C GLY A 18 20.85 -22.73 2.88
N GLY A 19 19.75 -23.04 2.18
CA GLY A 19 18.68 -22.08 1.89
C GLY A 19 17.75 -21.85 3.08
N ARG A 20 18.20 -21.11 4.10
CA ARG A 20 17.28 -20.67 5.16
C ARG A 20 16.24 -19.71 4.55
N PRO A 21 14.94 -19.85 4.87
CA PRO A 21 13.95 -18.86 4.48
C PRO A 21 14.40 -17.48 4.98
N ARG A 22 14.43 -16.48 4.09
CA ARG A 22 14.82 -15.12 4.48
C ARG A 22 13.76 -14.61 5.46
N ARG A 23 14.19 -14.19 6.66
CA ARG A 23 13.27 -13.54 7.59
C ARG A 23 12.77 -12.23 6.97
N PRO A 24 11.45 -12.02 6.86
CA PRO A 24 10.90 -10.74 6.43
C PRO A 24 11.39 -9.63 7.36
N ILE A 25 11.80 -8.48 6.79
CA ILE A 25 12.17 -7.30 7.60
C ILE A 25 10.92 -6.66 8.21
N HIS A 26 9.78 -6.75 7.51
CA HIS A 26 8.52 -6.20 7.94
C HIS A 26 7.57 -7.29 8.41
N HIS A 27 6.78 -7.00 9.45
CA HIS A 27 5.72 -7.90 9.90
C HIS A 27 4.71 -8.17 8.76
N PRO A 28 4.17 -9.40 8.66
CA PRO A 28 3.20 -9.77 7.63
C PRO A 28 1.89 -8.97 7.68
N GLY A 29 1.60 -8.26 8.79
CA GLY A 29 0.48 -7.32 8.89
C GLY A 29 0.65 -6.03 8.05
N THR A 30 1.86 -5.73 7.57
CA THR A 30 2.13 -4.57 6.69
C THR A 30 2.00 -4.95 5.22
N ALA A 31 1.63 -4.01 4.35
CA ALA A 31 1.54 -4.25 2.90
C ALA A 31 2.90 -4.64 2.30
N ARG A 32 4.01 -4.08 2.81
CA ARG A 32 5.37 -4.52 2.45
C ARG A 32 5.65 -5.96 2.88
N GLY A 33 5.24 -6.35 4.09
CA GLY A 33 5.38 -7.72 4.58
C GLY A 33 4.55 -8.70 3.74
N ARG A 34 3.30 -8.36 3.41
CA ARG A 34 2.45 -9.17 2.52
C ARG A 34 3.05 -9.33 1.12
N LEU A 35 3.55 -8.23 0.53
CA LEU A 35 4.24 -8.29 -0.77
C LEU A 35 5.47 -9.18 -0.70
N ALA A 36 6.31 -9.03 0.33
CA ALA A 36 7.52 -9.83 0.50
C ALA A 36 7.19 -11.33 0.62
N ALA A 37 6.19 -11.67 1.43
CA ALA A 37 5.69 -13.04 1.58
C ALA A 37 5.15 -13.60 0.26
N ALA A 38 4.32 -12.84 -0.46
CA ALA A 38 3.77 -13.27 -1.74
C ALA A 38 4.86 -13.51 -2.81
N VAL A 39 5.89 -12.66 -2.84
CA VAL A 39 7.05 -12.85 -3.73
C VAL A 39 7.88 -14.07 -3.31
N ASP A 40 8.09 -14.28 -2.01
CA ASP A 40 8.82 -15.44 -1.50
C ASP A 40 8.09 -16.76 -1.79
N ASP A 41 6.76 -16.76 -1.63
CA ASP A 41 5.90 -17.90 -1.94
C ASP A 41 5.87 -18.21 -3.44
N ALA A 42 5.78 -17.18 -4.30
CA ALA A 42 5.81 -17.35 -5.75
C ALA A 42 7.13 -17.95 -6.25
N LEU A 43 8.24 -17.63 -5.59
CA LEU A 43 9.59 -18.08 -5.95
C LEU A 43 10.08 -19.22 -5.06
N ARG A 44 9.16 -19.92 -4.39
CA ARG A 44 9.49 -21.03 -3.51
C ARG A 44 10.21 -22.13 -4.32
N GLY A 45 11.33 -22.62 -3.77
CA GLY A 45 12.18 -23.61 -4.44
C GLY A 45 13.22 -23.03 -5.41
N TRP A 46 13.21 -21.72 -5.66
CA TRP A 46 14.24 -21.03 -6.43
C TRP A 46 15.21 -20.26 -5.52
N THR A 47 16.50 -20.31 -5.85
CA THR A 47 17.49 -19.41 -5.26
C THR A 47 17.43 -18.03 -5.92
N ASP A 48 17.88 -16.98 -5.20
CA ASP A 48 17.89 -15.62 -5.73
C ASP A 48 18.75 -15.48 -7.01
N ALA A 49 19.81 -16.29 -7.12
CA ALA A 49 20.66 -16.36 -8.31
C ALA A 49 19.94 -17.02 -9.49
N GLU A 50 19.30 -18.19 -9.29
CA GLU A 50 18.54 -18.85 -10.34
C GLU A 50 17.40 -17.98 -10.88
N VAL A 51 16.70 -17.24 -10.00
CA VAL A 51 15.67 -16.28 -10.44
C VAL A 51 16.27 -15.15 -11.27
N ALA A 52 17.40 -14.60 -10.84
CA ALA A 52 18.08 -13.50 -11.53
C ALA A 52 18.59 -13.91 -12.91
N ASP A 53 19.20 -15.09 -13.01
CA ASP A 53 19.70 -15.66 -14.26
C ASP A 53 18.53 -15.94 -15.22
N HIS A 54 17.47 -16.56 -14.72
CA HIS A 54 16.27 -16.83 -15.53
C HIS A 54 15.60 -15.55 -16.02
N ALA A 55 15.40 -14.57 -15.13
CA ALA A 55 14.81 -13.27 -15.48
C ALA A 55 15.67 -12.52 -16.51
N THR A 56 16.99 -12.54 -16.35
CA THR A 56 17.93 -11.88 -17.28
C THR A 56 17.92 -12.53 -18.66
N ALA A 57 17.79 -13.85 -18.72
CA ALA A 57 17.73 -14.59 -19.98
C ALA A 57 16.40 -14.40 -20.73
N THR A 58 15.30 -14.08 -20.05
CA THR A 58 13.93 -14.19 -20.61
C THR A 58 13.10 -12.91 -20.56
N VAL A 59 13.39 -11.98 -19.64
CA VAL A 59 12.53 -10.82 -19.38
C VAL A 59 13.29 -9.51 -19.32
N LEU A 60 14.17 -9.34 -18.32
CA LEU A 60 14.94 -8.11 -18.11
C LEU A 60 16.19 -8.38 -17.27
N PRO A 61 17.26 -7.58 -17.43
CA PRO A 61 18.45 -7.68 -16.60
C PRO A 61 18.13 -7.46 -15.12
N LEU A 62 18.26 -8.51 -14.31
CA LEU A 62 17.92 -8.51 -12.89
C LEU A 62 19.05 -9.14 -12.08
N SER A 63 19.45 -8.49 -10.97
CA SER A 63 20.47 -9.05 -10.09
C SER A 63 19.88 -9.84 -8.93
N ALA A 64 20.60 -10.88 -8.47
CA ALA A 64 20.23 -11.67 -7.29
C ALA A 64 20.01 -10.80 -6.04
N ALA A 65 20.79 -9.72 -5.90
CA ALA A 65 20.62 -8.76 -4.81
C ALA A 65 19.27 -8.01 -4.88
N THR A 66 18.74 -7.76 -6.09
CA THR A 66 17.42 -7.14 -6.27
C THR A 66 16.32 -8.12 -5.92
N VAL A 67 16.44 -9.39 -6.34
CA VAL A 67 15.52 -10.48 -5.97
C VAL A 67 15.47 -10.65 -4.45
N GLY A 68 16.63 -10.76 -3.80
CA GLY A 68 16.73 -10.93 -2.35
C GLY A 68 16.17 -9.74 -1.56
N ARG A 69 16.30 -8.50 -2.07
CA ARG A 69 15.69 -7.30 -1.48
C ARG A 69 14.16 -7.29 -1.62
N ALA A 70 13.62 -7.77 -2.74
CA ALA A 70 12.18 -7.90 -2.93
C ALA A 70 11.58 -8.97 -1.98
N ARG A 71 12.17 -10.17 -1.93
CA ARG A 71 11.73 -11.29 -1.06
C ARG A 71 11.82 -10.97 0.42
N SER A 72 12.79 -10.16 0.85
CA SER A 72 12.91 -9.73 2.26
C SER A 72 12.03 -8.51 2.60
N GLY A 73 11.39 -7.88 1.62
CA GLY A 73 10.64 -6.64 1.79
C GLY A 73 11.50 -5.41 2.06
N ARG A 74 12.83 -5.48 1.86
CA ARG A 74 13.76 -4.36 2.08
C ARG A 74 13.51 -3.20 1.14
N CYS A 75 12.93 -3.46 -0.03
CA CYS A 75 12.48 -2.46 -0.97
C CYS A 75 11.12 -2.85 -1.57
N VAL A 76 10.36 -1.85 -2.01
CA VAL A 76 9.23 -2.10 -2.91
C VAL A 76 9.77 -2.21 -4.33
N PRO A 77 9.66 -3.38 -5.00
CA PRO A 77 10.19 -3.58 -6.36
C PRO A 77 9.52 -2.66 -7.37
N SER A 78 10.19 -2.41 -8.50
CA SER A 78 9.60 -1.68 -9.63
C SER A 78 8.47 -2.50 -10.29
N VAL A 79 7.63 -1.88 -11.11
CA VAL A 79 6.60 -2.61 -11.89
C VAL A 79 7.25 -3.65 -12.80
N ALA A 80 8.33 -3.27 -13.49
CA ALA A 80 9.08 -4.18 -14.37
C ALA A 80 9.65 -5.37 -13.58
N THR A 81 10.23 -5.11 -12.41
CA THR A 81 10.74 -6.16 -11.52
C THR A 81 9.63 -7.09 -11.08
N VAL A 82 8.45 -6.60 -10.66
CA VAL A 82 7.33 -7.46 -10.28
C VAL A 82 6.87 -8.35 -11.44
N LYS A 83 6.75 -7.78 -12.65
CA LYS A 83 6.38 -8.55 -13.84
C LYS A 83 7.42 -9.64 -14.17
N ALA A 84 8.71 -9.33 -14.04
CA ALA A 84 9.77 -10.32 -14.25
C ALA A 84 9.73 -11.45 -13.22
N LEU A 85 9.53 -11.14 -11.94
CA LEU A 85 9.41 -12.17 -10.90
C LEU A 85 8.17 -13.06 -11.12
N ALA A 86 7.03 -12.47 -11.50
CA ALA A 86 5.83 -13.22 -11.83
C ALA A 86 6.01 -14.13 -13.05
N ALA A 87 6.70 -13.63 -14.09
CA ALA A 87 7.01 -14.40 -15.29
C ALA A 87 7.94 -15.60 -14.97
N VAL A 88 8.99 -15.40 -14.17
CA VAL A 88 9.86 -16.50 -13.70
C VAL A 88 9.06 -17.56 -12.93
N ALA A 89 8.13 -17.13 -12.08
CA ALA A 89 7.25 -18.01 -11.32
C ALA A 89 6.12 -18.64 -12.14
N GLY A 90 5.88 -18.18 -13.38
CA GLY A 90 4.78 -18.63 -14.22
C GLY A 90 3.39 -18.27 -13.69
N ILE A 91 3.26 -17.13 -12.99
CA ILE A 91 1.99 -16.67 -12.39
C ILE A 91 1.52 -15.33 -12.97
N ASP A 92 0.24 -15.02 -12.80
CA ASP A 92 -0.30 -13.70 -13.12
C ASP A 92 0.28 -12.63 -12.17
N PRO A 93 0.90 -11.54 -12.68
CA PRO A 93 1.44 -10.47 -11.86
C PRO A 93 0.38 -9.63 -11.14
N THR A 94 -0.91 -9.74 -11.46
CA THR A 94 -1.97 -8.85 -10.96
C THR A 94 -1.95 -8.68 -9.44
N GLU A 95 -1.91 -9.78 -8.69
CA GLU A 95 -1.93 -9.72 -7.22
C GLU A 95 -0.66 -9.10 -6.64
N LEU A 96 0.51 -9.42 -7.20
CA LEU A 96 1.78 -8.81 -6.79
C LEU A 96 1.81 -7.31 -7.09
N LEU A 97 1.22 -6.87 -8.22
CA LEU A 97 1.09 -5.46 -8.57
C LEU A 97 0.11 -4.72 -7.65
N ARG A 98 -0.97 -5.37 -7.22
CA ARG A 98 -1.90 -4.84 -6.20
C ARG A 98 -1.17 -4.63 -4.87
N LEU A 99 -0.51 -5.67 -4.35
CA LEU A 99 0.27 -5.60 -3.10
C LEU A 99 1.42 -4.59 -3.18
N ARG A 100 2.08 -4.48 -4.33
CA ARG A 100 3.08 -3.44 -4.60
C ARG A 100 2.48 -2.04 -4.46
N THR A 101 1.30 -1.84 -5.04
CA THR A 101 0.60 -0.56 -4.96
C THR A 101 0.27 -0.23 -3.51
N GLU A 102 -0.30 -1.16 -2.75
CA GLU A 102 -0.53 -0.99 -1.32
C GLU A 102 0.75 -0.65 -0.55
N ALA A 103 1.86 -1.33 -0.84
CA ALA A 103 3.14 -1.11 -0.18
C ALA A 103 3.74 0.29 -0.42
N ILE A 104 3.38 0.95 -1.53
CA ILE A 104 3.78 2.34 -1.83
C ILE A 104 2.92 3.33 -1.05
N TRP A 105 1.63 3.05 -0.92
CA TRP A 105 0.65 4.01 -0.42
C TRP A 105 0.33 3.86 1.07
N GLN A 106 0.51 2.66 1.65
CA GLN A 106 0.28 2.40 3.08
C GLN A 106 1.01 3.36 4.02
N PRO A 107 2.28 3.79 3.78
CA PRO A 107 2.95 4.76 4.66
C PRO A 107 2.25 6.12 4.76
N TYR A 108 1.40 6.44 3.79
CA TYR A 108 0.61 7.67 3.77
C TYR A 108 -0.80 7.45 4.30
N ALA A 109 -1.24 6.22 4.52
CA ALA A 109 -2.60 5.94 4.96
C ALA A 109 -2.82 6.42 6.42
N PRO A 110 -4.02 6.89 6.77
CA PRO A 110 -4.32 7.33 8.12
C PRO A 110 -4.26 6.15 9.11
N THR A 111 -4.08 6.49 10.38
CA THR A 111 -3.94 5.51 11.45
C THR A 111 -5.22 4.70 11.61
N ASP A 112 -5.06 3.38 11.60
CA ASP A 112 -6.20 2.45 11.56
C ASP A 112 -6.12 1.36 12.65
N THR A 113 -5.89 1.78 13.89
CA THR A 113 -5.79 0.85 15.02
C THR A 113 -7.14 0.68 15.72
N PRO A 114 -7.46 -0.51 16.27
CA PRO A 114 -8.74 -0.75 16.94
C PRO A 114 -9.09 0.28 18.04
N ARG A 115 -8.06 0.80 18.72
CA ARG A 115 -8.17 1.76 19.83
C ARG A 115 -8.18 3.24 19.39
N ALA A 116 -7.93 3.56 18.12
CA ALA A 116 -7.88 4.94 17.65
C ALA A 116 -9.25 5.64 17.79
N THR A 117 -9.29 6.79 18.47
CA THR A 117 -10.53 7.57 18.60
C THR A 117 -10.88 8.25 17.28
N ARG A 118 -12.13 8.72 17.13
CA ARG A 118 -12.54 9.50 15.97
C ARG A 118 -11.61 10.69 15.71
N THR A 119 -11.25 11.43 16.76
CA THR A 119 -10.33 12.57 16.66
C THR A 119 -8.97 12.16 16.12
N VAL A 120 -8.41 11.03 16.58
CA VAL A 120 -7.12 10.51 16.10
C VAL A 120 -7.21 10.12 14.62
N ILE A 121 -8.27 9.41 14.23
CA ILE A 121 -8.46 9.00 12.84
C ILE A 121 -8.55 10.24 11.93
N VAL A 122 -9.35 11.23 12.31
CA VAL A 122 -9.58 12.44 11.50
C VAL A 122 -8.34 13.34 11.46
N ALA A 123 -7.59 13.45 12.55
CA ALA A 123 -6.30 14.15 12.58
C ALA A 123 -5.28 13.46 11.66
N SER A 124 -5.13 12.13 11.78
CA SER A 124 -4.23 11.38 10.91
C SER A 124 -4.64 11.39 9.43
N LEU A 125 -5.93 11.59 9.13
CA LEU A 125 -6.41 11.83 7.77
C LEU A 125 -5.91 13.16 7.21
N GLY A 126 -5.90 14.24 8.02
CA GLY A 126 -5.32 15.52 7.62
C GLY A 126 -3.82 15.39 7.33
N GLU A 127 -3.08 14.82 8.27
CA GLU A 127 -1.63 14.55 8.13
C GLU A 127 -1.33 13.70 6.90
N SER A 128 -2.13 12.67 6.67
CA SER A 128 -2.07 11.81 5.50
C SER A 128 -2.22 12.59 4.19
N LEU A 129 -3.25 13.42 4.07
CA LEU A 129 -3.51 14.23 2.89
C LEU A 129 -2.42 15.30 2.66
N ASP A 130 -1.91 15.90 3.73
CA ASP A 130 -0.82 16.88 3.62
C ASP A 130 0.52 16.20 3.26
N ALA A 131 0.80 15.01 3.80
CA ALA A 131 1.95 14.21 3.39
C ALA A 131 1.88 13.82 1.90
N LEU A 132 0.69 13.46 1.41
CA LEU A 132 0.45 13.20 -0.01
C LEU A 132 0.69 14.46 -0.87
N ARG A 133 0.28 15.63 -0.39
CA ARG A 133 0.51 16.92 -1.07
C ARG A 133 1.99 17.20 -1.28
N HIS A 134 2.84 16.80 -0.33
CA HIS A 134 4.30 16.97 -0.36
C HIS A 134 5.07 15.75 -0.91
N ARG A 135 4.37 14.72 -1.40
CA ARG A 135 5.04 13.48 -1.87
C ARG A 135 5.95 13.71 -3.08
N ARG A 136 5.66 14.71 -3.91
CA ARG A 136 6.48 15.08 -5.07
C ARG A 136 7.41 16.24 -4.72
N ARG A 137 8.41 16.48 -5.57
CA ARG A 137 9.41 17.55 -5.41
C ARG A 137 8.79 18.93 -5.16
N THR A 138 7.67 19.22 -5.81
CA THR A 138 6.90 20.44 -5.60
C THR A 138 5.56 20.10 -4.96
N PRO A 139 5.24 20.68 -3.79
CA PRO A 139 3.95 20.48 -3.17
C PRO A 139 2.81 20.99 -4.07
N VAL A 140 1.72 20.25 -4.15
CA VAL A 140 0.52 20.74 -4.86
C VAL A 140 -0.06 21.91 -4.06
N SER A 141 -0.34 23.05 -4.70
CA SER A 141 -0.96 24.19 -4.02
C SER A 141 -2.42 23.90 -3.67
N TYR A 142 -2.93 24.53 -2.61
CA TYR A 142 -4.34 24.39 -2.23
C TYR A 142 -5.28 24.85 -3.36
N GLN A 143 -4.93 25.94 -4.05
CA GLN A 143 -5.67 26.44 -5.21
C GLN A 143 -5.72 25.42 -6.35
N ALA A 144 -4.61 24.74 -6.66
CA ALA A 144 -4.59 23.71 -7.70
C ALA A 144 -5.45 22.50 -7.32
N LEU A 145 -5.40 22.06 -6.06
CA LEU A 145 -6.28 21.00 -5.56
C LEU A 145 -7.76 21.41 -5.65
N ALA A 146 -8.11 22.60 -5.16
CA ALA A 146 -9.44 23.17 -5.19
C ALA A 146 -10.06 23.15 -6.60
N ARG A 147 -9.29 23.56 -7.62
CA ARG A 147 -9.71 23.49 -9.02
C ARG A 147 -9.93 22.06 -9.51
N ARG A 148 -9.02 21.12 -9.17
CA ARG A 148 -9.12 19.71 -9.59
C ARG A 148 -10.32 18.98 -9.00
N VAL A 149 -10.71 19.33 -7.77
CA VAL A 149 -11.82 18.66 -7.06
C VAL A 149 -13.12 19.46 -7.06
N ASN A 150 -13.13 20.62 -7.72
CA ASN A 150 -14.26 21.56 -7.74
C ASN A 150 -14.80 21.90 -6.33
N LEU A 151 -13.89 22.26 -5.42
CA LEU A 151 -14.24 22.70 -4.07
C LEU A 151 -13.64 24.09 -3.77
N PRO A 152 -14.25 24.89 -2.88
CA PRO A 152 -13.62 26.11 -2.39
C PRO A 152 -12.25 25.83 -1.75
N GLU A 153 -11.27 26.70 -1.99
CA GLU A 153 -9.92 26.54 -1.43
C GLU A 153 -9.92 26.45 0.10
N ALA A 154 -10.77 27.24 0.77
CA ALA A 154 -10.96 27.18 2.22
C ALA A 154 -11.42 25.78 2.69
N THR A 155 -12.30 25.12 1.92
CA THR A 155 -12.75 23.75 2.20
C THR A 155 -11.58 22.78 2.06
N VAL A 156 -10.79 22.87 0.99
CA VAL A 156 -9.60 22.02 0.81
C VAL A 156 -8.61 22.21 1.96
N ARG A 157 -8.31 23.46 2.35
CA ARG A 157 -7.44 23.78 3.50
C ARG A 157 -7.96 23.15 4.78
N ASN A 158 -9.26 23.26 5.05
CA ASN A 158 -9.88 22.63 6.23
C ASN A 158 -9.73 21.11 6.21
N ARG A 159 -9.99 20.45 5.07
CA ARG A 159 -9.87 18.97 4.94
C ARG A 159 -8.44 18.49 5.18
N LEU A 160 -7.45 19.17 4.58
CA LEU A 160 -6.03 18.86 4.75
C LEU A 160 -5.55 19.17 6.17
N ALA A 161 -6.18 20.12 6.88
CA ALA A 161 -5.92 20.38 8.30
C ALA A 161 -6.65 19.40 9.24
N GLY A 162 -7.26 18.32 8.74
CA GLY A 162 -8.03 17.37 9.55
C GLY A 162 -9.34 17.95 10.09
N ARG A 163 -9.86 19.04 9.53
CA ARG A 163 -11.15 19.63 9.92
C ARG A 163 -12.26 19.09 9.02
N TRP A 164 -12.89 18.02 9.48
CA TRP A 164 -14.00 17.35 8.81
C TRP A 164 -15.32 17.61 9.58
N PRO A 165 -16.43 17.89 8.88
CA PRO A 165 -17.68 18.22 9.55
C PRO A 165 -18.23 16.97 10.23
N ALA A 166 -18.91 17.17 11.36
CA ALA A 166 -19.55 16.08 12.09
C ALA A 166 -20.96 15.81 11.56
N GLY A 167 -21.38 14.54 11.60
CA GLY A 167 -22.75 14.13 11.32
C GLY A 167 -22.85 12.99 10.30
N THR A 168 -23.79 12.08 10.54
CA THR A 168 -24.04 10.88 9.72
C THR A 168 -24.69 11.20 8.36
N GLU A 169 -25.44 12.29 8.26
CA GLU A 169 -26.21 12.65 7.06
C GLU A 169 -25.35 13.07 5.85
N ARG A 170 -24.04 13.25 6.04
CA ARG A 170 -23.10 13.67 4.98
C ARG A 170 -21.97 12.67 4.72
N HIS A 171 -22.05 11.45 5.25
CA HIS A 171 -20.94 10.48 5.13
C HIS A 171 -20.56 10.17 3.69
N GLU A 172 -21.52 9.93 2.81
CA GLU A 172 -21.25 9.60 1.40
C GLU A 172 -20.66 10.78 0.64
N GLU A 173 -21.12 12.00 0.92
CA GLU A 173 -20.57 13.22 0.33
C GLU A 173 -19.13 13.47 0.79
N LEU A 174 -18.84 13.24 2.08
CA LEU A 174 -17.48 13.36 2.60
C LEU A 174 -16.54 12.29 2.03
N LEU A 175 -17.03 11.06 1.82
CA LEU A 175 -16.25 10.03 1.14
C LEU A 175 -16.00 10.40 -0.33
N ARG A 176 -16.98 10.95 -1.05
CA ARG A 176 -16.80 11.47 -2.42
C ARG A 176 -15.76 12.59 -2.49
N GLN A 177 -15.81 13.55 -1.54
CA GLN A 177 -14.80 14.60 -1.43
C GLN A 177 -13.41 14.03 -1.14
N LEU A 178 -13.32 13.03 -0.26
CA LEU A 178 -12.07 12.34 0.03
C LEU A 178 -11.51 11.64 -1.21
N GLU A 179 -12.32 10.86 -1.93
CA GLU A 179 -11.93 10.20 -3.17
C GLU A 179 -11.41 11.20 -4.20
N ALA A 180 -12.12 12.31 -4.41
CA ALA A 180 -11.69 13.38 -5.32
C ALA A 180 -10.33 13.97 -4.92
N LEU A 181 -10.12 14.24 -3.62
CA LEU A 181 -8.83 14.72 -3.10
C LEU A 181 -7.71 13.69 -3.31
N LEU A 182 -7.97 12.41 -3.02
CA LEU A 182 -6.99 11.34 -3.21
C LEU A 182 -6.61 11.19 -4.69
N ARG A 183 -7.58 11.23 -5.61
CA ARG A 183 -7.31 11.24 -7.07
C ARG A 183 -6.49 12.46 -7.48
N ALA A 184 -6.85 13.65 -6.99
CA ALA A 184 -6.13 14.89 -7.29
C ALA A 184 -4.67 14.89 -6.76
N LEU A 185 -4.41 14.10 -5.72
CA LEU A 185 -3.10 13.84 -5.13
C LEU A 185 -2.37 12.63 -5.78
N GLY A 186 -2.99 11.98 -6.76
CA GLY A 186 -2.41 10.91 -7.56
C GLY A 186 -2.45 9.53 -6.91
N VAL A 187 -3.30 9.33 -5.90
CA VAL A 187 -3.57 8.01 -5.31
C VAL A 187 -4.40 7.19 -6.32
N PRO A 188 -3.95 5.99 -6.73
CA PRO A 188 -4.70 5.13 -7.64
C PRO A 188 -5.92 4.54 -6.93
N ASP A 189 -6.98 4.25 -7.68
CA ASP A 189 -8.22 3.68 -7.15
C ASP A 189 -7.96 2.37 -6.36
N THR A 190 -7.02 1.56 -6.83
CA THR A 190 -6.60 0.31 -6.17
C THR A 190 -6.05 0.51 -4.76
N ALA A 191 -5.61 1.71 -4.39
CA ALA A 191 -5.10 2.04 -3.05
C ALA A 191 -6.09 2.83 -2.17
N MET A 192 -7.19 3.34 -2.72
CA MET A 192 -8.12 4.22 -1.97
C MET A 192 -8.75 3.53 -0.75
N HIS A 193 -8.91 2.21 -0.81
CA HIS A 193 -9.44 1.42 0.30
C HIS A 193 -8.63 1.60 1.60
N LEU A 194 -7.34 1.93 1.50
CA LEU A 194 -6.46 2.22 2.65
C LEU A 194 -6.91 3.45 3.44
N TRP A 195 -7.64 4.39 2.82
CA TRP A 195 -8.22 5.56 3.49
C TRP A 195 -9.67 5.31 3.91
N HIS A 196 -10.45 4.59 3.10
CA HIS A 196 -11.88 4.41 3.36
C HIS A 196 -12.16 3.64 4.66
N GLY A 197 -11.42 2.57 4.94
CA GLY A 197 -11.58 1.78 6.17
C GLY A 197 -11.47 2.64 7.45
N PRO A 198 -10.33 3.33 7.64
CA PRO A 198 -10.14 4.22 8.79
C PRO A 198 -11.20 5.31 8.84
N VAL A 199 -11.47 6.01 7.73
CA VAL A 199 -12.40 7.14 7.69
C VAL A 199 -13.83 6.70 8.01
N ARG A 200 -14.29 5.58 7.45
CA ARG A 200 -15.60 5.00 7.81
C ARG A 200 -15.68 4.68 9.30
N ARG A 201 -14.62 4.13 9.91
CA ARG A 201 -14.56 3.89 11.36
C ARG A 201 -14.57 5.17 12.18
N GLY A 202 -13.84 6.19 11.74
CA GLY A 202 -13.82 7.51 12.38
C GLY A 202 -15.18 8.19 12.33
N LEU A 203 -15.84 8.14 11.18
CA LEU A 203 -17.15 8.73 10.92
C LEU A 203 -18.30 7.97 11.62
N ALA A 204 -18.26 6.64 11.69
CA ALA A 204 -19.29 5.83 12.35
C ALA A 204 -19.29 5.92 13.89
N ARG A 205 -18.16 6.32 14.51
CA ARG A 205 -18.06 6.43 15.97
C ARG A 205 -18.76 7.71 16.45
N LYS A 206 -19.95 7.55 17.07
CA LYS A 206 -20.57 8.63 17.87
C LYS A 206 -19.58 9.11 18.94
N PRO A 207 -19.46 10.42 19.19
CA PRO A 207 -18.66 10.91 20.31
C PRO A 207 -19.18 10.27 21.60
N ARG A 208 -18.30 9.58 22.34
CA ARG A 208 -18.64 8.92 23.62
C ARG A 208 -19.18 9.91 24.68
N TRP A 209 -19.14 11.21 24.42
CA TRP A 209 -19.67 12.26 25.27
C TRP A 209 -21.21 12.36 25.28
N ASP A 210 -21.92 11.81 24.28
CA ASP A 210 -23.39 11.88 24.23
C ASP A 210 -24.11 10.87 25.14
N VAL A 211 -23.39 9.87 25.68
CA VAL A 211 -24.00 8.86 26.57
C VAL A 211 -24.03 9.35 28.04
N ALA A 212 -23.15 10.28 28.42
CA ALA A 212 -23.07 10.76 29.80
C ALA A 212 -24.10 11.87 30.15
N ARG A 213 -24.78 12.47 29.16
CA ARG A 213 -25.78 13.55 29.40
C ARG A 213 -27.24 13.08 29.45
N ARG A 214 -27.55 11.82 29.19
CA ARG A 214 -28.94 11.30 29.23
C ARG A 214 -29.31 10.60 30.55
N ARG A 215 -28.67 10.96 31.66
CA ARG A 215 -29.08 10.55 33.02
C ARG A 215 -28.92 11.70 34.00
N ARG A 216 -29.81 12.68 33.90
CA ARG A 216 -30.19 13.62 34.96
C ARG A 216 -31.39 14.40 34.44
N TRP A 217 -32.56 13.84 34.64
CA TRP A 217 -33.83 14.50 35.01
C TRP A 217 -34.63 13.42 35.72
#